data_AF-A0AA95SDB9-F1
#
_entry.id   AF-A0AA95SDB9-F1
#
_cell.length_a   1.000
_cell.length_b   1.000
_cell.length_c   1.000
_cell.angle_alpha   90.00
_cell.angle_beta   90.00
_cell.angle_gamma   90.00
#
_symmetry.space_group_name_H-M   'P 1'
#
loop_
_entity.id
_entity.type
_entity.pdbx_description
1 polymer ?
#
loop_
_entity_poly.entity_id
_entity_poly.type
_entity_poly.pdbx_seq_one_letter_code
_entity_poly.pdbx_strand_id
1 'polypeptide(L)'
;MQIEEGTKYQISQGAQENFNSAESLTVIAYNGITVQFTLGEGKGHGSMPIDHLSYLLKKSNLTQIPNKRALLHMENNDEQIV
;
A
#
# COMPACT_ATOMS: atom_id res chain seq x y z
N MET A 1 1.47 -2.21 11.76
CA MET A 1 1.62 -2.14 10.29
C MET A 1 2.77 -1.20 10.00
N GLN A 2 3.83 -1.66 9.35
CA GLN A 2 4.92 -0.79 8.91
C GLN A 2 4.59 -0.32 7.49
N ILE A 3 4.39 0.98 7.32
CA ILE A 3 4.23 1.59 5.99
C ILE A 3 5.51 2.36 5.72
N GLU A 4 6.13 2.01 4.60
CA GLU A 4 7.31 2.72 4.11
C GLU A 4 6.92 3.59 2.92
N GLU A 5 7.61 4.72 2.78
CA GLU A 5 7.58 5.50 1.55
C GLU A 5 7.95 4.61 0.35
N GLY A 6 7.22 4.76 -0.76
CA GLY A 6 7.36 3.92 -1.94
C GLY A 6 6.61 2.59 -1.85
N THR A 7 5.90 2.30 -0.76
CA THR A 7 4.98 1.14 -0.71
C THR A 7 3.88 1.32 -1.75
N LYS A 8 3.72 0.33 -2.63
CA LYS A 8 2.70 0.33 -3.68
C LYS A 8 1.58 -0.64 -3.35
N TYR A 9 0.35 -0.21 -3.60
CA TYR A 9 -0.86 -1.01 -3.45
C TYR A 9 -1.58 -1.08 -4.80
N GLN A 10 -2.14 -2.26 -5.10
CA GLN A 10 -3.08 -2.45 -6.19
C GLN A 10 -4.49 -2.11 -5.69
N ILE A 11 -5.24 -1.35 -6.49
CA ILE A 11 -6.63 -1.00 -6.22
C ILE A 11 -7.53 -2.04 -6.91
N SER A 12 -8.45 -2.64 -6.16
CA SER A 12 -9.40 -3.61 -6.73
C SER A 12 -10.35 -2.93 -7.70
N GLN A 13 -10.77 -3.63 -8.76
CA GLN A 13 -11.60 -3.07 -9.84
C GLN A 13 -12.87 -2.36 -9.31
N GLY A 14 -13.54 -2.95 -8.33
CA GLY A 14 -14.74 -2.36 -7.72
C GLY A 14 -14.48 -1.14 -6.83
N ALA A 15 -13.23 -0.87 -6.45
CA ALA A 15 -12.86 0.29 -5.65
C ALA A 15 -12.32 1.46 -6.50
N GLN A 16 -11.95 1.23 -7.77
CA GLN A 16 -11.27 2.21 -8.63
C GLN A 16 -12.05 3.51 -8.83
N GLU A 17 -13.38 3.47 -8.82
CA GLU A 17 -14.23 4.66 -8.89
C GLU A 17 -13.95 5.67 -7.77
N ASN A 18 -13.55 5.18 -6.58
CA ASN A 18 -13.19 6.01 -5.44
C ASN A 18 -11.77 6.60 -5.53
N PHE A 19 -10.99 6.15 -6.52
CA PHE A 19 -9.60 6.52 -6.73
C PHE A 19 -9.36 7.02 -8.15
N ASN A 20 -10.27 7.84 -8.70
CA ASN A 20 -10.14 8.42 -10.05
C ASN A 20 -9.88 7.38 -11.15
N SER A 21 -10.43 6.18 -11.02
CA SER A 21 -10.17 5.06 -11.94
C SER A 21 -8.68 4.69 -12.05
N ALA A 22 -7.92 4.90 -10.98
CA ALA A 22 -6.54 4.48 -10.88
C ALA A 22 -6.44 3.00 -10.48
N GLU A 23 -5.46 2.31 -11.04
CA GLU A 23 -5.22 0.89 -10.75
C GLU A 23 -4.27 0.68 -9.56
N SER A 24 -3.54 1.72 -9.18
CA SER A 24 -2.58 1.65 -8.08
C SER A 24 -2.48 2.92 -7.27
N LEU A 25 -2.04 2.74 -6.03
CA LEU A 25 -1.76 3.78 -5.05
C LEU A 25 -0.32 3.60 -4.56
N THR A 26 0.47 4.66 -4.53
CA THR A 26 1.85 4.64 -4.01
C THR A 26 1.96 5.58 -2.82
N VAL A 27 2.48 5.09 -1.70
CA VAL A 27 2.73 5.92 -0.53
C VAL A 27 3.90 6.84 -0.80
N ILE A 28 3.71 8.14 -0.52
CA ILE A 28 4.76 9.16 -0.65
C ILE A 28 5.25 9.67 0.72
N ALA A 29 4.42 9.59 1.76
CA ALA A 29 4.83 9.94 3.11
C ALA A 29 3.90 9.30 4.15
N TYR A 30 4.44 9.04 5.34
CA TYR A 30 3.68 8.60 6.50
C TYR A 30 4.28 9.23 7.77
N ASN A 31 3.43 9.86 8.59
CA ASN A 31 3.87 10.56 9.80
C ASN A 31 3.39 9.90 11.11
N GLY A 32 2.97 8.64 11.06
CA GLY A 32 2.38 7.94 12.20
C GLY A 32 0.84 7.96 12.22
N ILE A 33 0.22 9.03 11.70
CA ILE A 33 -1.24 9.24 11.79
C ILE A 33 -1.88 9.23 10.40
N THR A 34 -1.24 9.91 9.45
CA THR A 34 -1.77 10.13 8.09
C THR A 34 -0.80 9.57 7.06
N VAL A 35 -1.35 8.89 6.07
CA VAL A 35 -0.64 8.39 4.89
C VAL A 35 -0.95 9.31 3.73
N GLN A 36 0.09 9.90 3.14
CA GLN A 36 0.00 10.62 1.88
C GLN A 36 0.35 9.68 0.74
N PHE A 37 -0.36 9.81 -0.37
CA PHE A 37 -0.20 8.91 -1.51
C PHE A 37 -0.42 9.60 -2.85
N THR A 38 0.10 8.95 -3.89
CA THR A 38 -0.18 9.24 -5.29
C THR A 38 -0.97 8.11 -5.91
N LEU A 39 -1.82 8.45 -6.86
CA LEU A 39 -2.51 7.49 -7.71
C LEU A 39 -1.68 7.26 -8.97
N GLY A 40 -1.70 6.02 -9.46
CA GLY A 40 -0.95 5.61 -10.65
C GLY A 40 -1.17 6.55 -11.84
N GLU A 41 -0.15 6.68 -12.68
CA GLU A 41 -0.21 7.47 -13.93
C GLU A 41 -0.52 8.96 -13.73
N GLY A 42 -0.22 9.52 -12.55
CA GLY A 42 -0.47 10.93 -12.26
C GLY A 42 -1.96 11.27 -12.11
N LYS A 43 -2.82 10.27 -11.90
CA LYS A 43 -4.29 10.43 -11.78
C LYS A 43 -4.73 11.20 -10.52
N GLY A 44 -3.81 11.48 -9.60
CA GLY A 44 -4.08 12.34 -8.45
C GLY A 44 -3.16 12.11 -7.27
N HIS A 45 -3.36 12.95 -6.26
CA HIS A 45 -2.70 12.90 -4.97
C HIS A 45 -3.78 12.87 -3.89
N GLY A 46 -3.49 12.23 -2.77
CA GLY A 46 -4.43 12.15 -1.66
C GLY A 46 -3.72 11.96 -0.33
N SER A 47 -4.50 12.10 0.72
CA SER A 47 -4.08 11.74 2.07
C SER A 47 -5.23 11.11 2.81
N MET A 48 -4.94 10.12 3.65
CA MET A 48 -5.95 9.45 4.48
C MET A 48 -5.37 9.07 5.84
N PRO A 49 -6.20 8.94 6.88
CA PRO A 49 -5.78 8.37 8.15
C PRO A 49 -5.29 6.92 7.99
N ILE A 50 -4.33 6.53 8.81
CA ILE A 50 -3.79 5.16 8.87
C ILE A 50 -4.88 4.10 9.09
N ASP A 51 -5.90 4.45 9.87
CA ASP A 51 -7.04 3.58 10.15
C ASP A 51 -7.89 3.34 8.91
N HIS A 52 -8.04 4.36 8.05
CA HIS A 52 -8.79 4.23 6.81
C HIS A 52 -8.05 3.33 5.81
N LEU A 53 -6.74 3.49 5.68
CA LEU A 53 -5.92 2.56 4.88
C LEU A 53 -6.06 1.13 5.41
N SER A 54 -5.99 0.94 6.73
CA SER A 54 -6.16 -0.38 7.35
C SER A 54 -7.53 -0.99 7.07
N TYR A 55 -8.59 -0.17 7.07
CA TYR A 55 -9.94 -0.58 6.68
C TYR A 55 -10.00 -1.04 5.22
N LEU A 56 -9.41 -0.28 4.29
CA LEU A 56 -9.37 -0.62 2.87
C LEU A 56 -8.62 -1.93 2.58
N LEU A 57 -7.52 -2.18 3.30
CA LEU A 57 -6.78 -3.44 3.23
C LEU A 57 -7.63 -4.62 3.73
N LYS A 58 -8.32 -4.47 4.87
CA LYS A 58 -9.22 -5.50 5.42
C LYS A 58 -10.42 -5.80 4.51
N LYS A 59 -10.88 -4.84 3.72
CA LYS A 59 -11.97 -5.00 2.75
C LYS A 59 -11.51 -5.55 1.40
N SER A 60 -10.21 -5.82 1.22
CA SER A 60 -9.63 -6.22 -0.06
C SER A 60 -9.84 -5.18 -1.17
N ASN A 61 -10.02 -3.91 -0.80
CA ASN A 61 -10.06 -2.79 -1.75
C ASN A 61 -8.65 -2.40 -2.20
N LEU A 62 -7.67 -2.61 -1.31
CA LEU A 62 -6.26 -2.44 -1.57
C LEU A 62 -5.53 -3.75 -1.28
N THR A 63 -4.57 -4.12 -2.13
CA THR A 63 -3.66 -5.23 -1.90
C THR A 63 -2.23 -4.72 -2.01
N GLN A 64 -1.38 -4.99 -1.02
CA GLN A 64 0.02 -4.57 -1.08
C GLN A 64 0.75 -5.33 -2.19
N ILE A 65 1.41 -4.59 -3.08
CA ILE A 65 2.30 -5.18 -4.08
C ILE A 65 3.65 -5.37 -3.41
N PRO A 66 4.16 -6.61 -3.28
CA PRO A 66 5.47 -6.83 -2.69
C PRO A 66 6.54 -6.15 -3.54
N ASN A 67 7.31 -5.25 -2.92
CA ASN A 67 8.48 -4.68 -3.55
C ASN A 67 9.54 -5.79 -3.71
N LYS A 68 10.22 -5.87 -4.86
CA LYS A 68 11.29 -6.85 -5.10
C LYS A 68 12.37 -6.88 -4.00
N ARG A 69 12.58 -5.75 -3.29
CA ARG A 69 13.49 -5.67 -2.13
C ARG A 69 12.98 -6.39 -0.88
N ALA A 70 11.66 -6.46 -0.66
CA ALA A 70 11.08 -7.16 0.48
C ALA A 70 11.23 -8.69 0.35
N LEU A 71 11.21 -9.22 -0.87
CA LEU A 71 11.45 -10.65 -1.14
C LEU A 71 12.88 -11.08 -0.77
N LEU A 72 13.87 -10.19 -0.89
CA LEU A 72 15.27 -10.48 -0.53
C LEU A 72 15.51 -10.58 0.98
N HIS A 73 14.58 -10.11 1.82
CA HIS A 73 14.66 -10.21 3.28
C HIS A 73 13.92 -11.43 3.84
N MET A 74 13.04 -12.08 3.07
CA MET A 74 12.33 -13.28 3.52
C MET A 74 13.18 -14.55 3.43
N GLU A 75 14.23 -14.58 2.61
CA GLU A 75 15.15 -15.73 2.51
C GLU A 75 16.06 -15.94 3.72
N ASN A 76 16.12 -15.00 4.67
CA ASN A 76 16.98 -15.12 5.86
C ASN A 76 16.25 -15.54 7.15
N ASN A 77 14.97 -15.91 7.09
CA ASN A 77 14.18 -16.17 8.31
C ASN A 77 13.50 -17.55 8.35
N ASP A 78 13.93 -18.49 7.50
CA ASP A 78 13.46 -19.89 7.48
C ASP A 78 14.55 -20.90 7.92
N GLU A 79 15.45 -20.50 8.83
CA GLU A 79 16.32 -21.46 9.56
C GLU A 79 16.31 -21.17 11.06
N GLN A 80 15.29 -21.66 11.75
CA GLN A 80 15.42 -22.15 13.13
C GLN A 80 14.32 -23.17 13.42
N ILE A 81 14.57 -24.40 12.97
CA ILE A 81 14.06 -25.59 13.64
C ILE A 81 15.18 -26.04 14.57
N VAL A 82 14.98 -25.88 15.89
CA VAL A 82 15.76 -26.57 16.93
C VAL A 82 14.77 -27.10 17.97
#